data_AF-A0A3D4V2U6-F1
#
_entry.id   AF-A0A3D4V2U6-F1
#
_cell.length_a   1.000
_cell.length_b   1.000
_cell.length_c   1.000
_cell.angle_alpha   90.00
_cell.angle_beta   90.00
_cell.angle_gamma   90.00
#
_symmetry.space_group_name_H-M   'P 1'
#
loop_
_entity.id
_entity.type
_entity.pdbx_description
1 polymer ?
#
loop_
_entity_poly.entity_id
_entity_poly.type
_entity_poly.pdbx_seq_one_letter_code
_entity_poly.pdbx_strand_id
1 'polypeptide(L)'
;KRDTPEVLKNYKGLFNLDKNFDFLTADSTTIAELMDSVRVRSQVSFTQVREDDKEVYFMNHSDKIIVLDKKGRIIFEYGGSMTPVSYIVEDLQTVRR
;
A
#
# COMPACT_ATOMS: atom_id res chain seq x y z
N LYS A 1 3.55 11.27 13.33
CA LYS A 1 2.80 10.38 12.40
C LYS A 1 3.20 10.79 10.97
N ARG A 2 3.72 9.86 10.15
CA ARG A 2 4.33 10.17 8.84
C ARG A 2 3.29 10.28 7.71
N ASP A 3 2.37 9.31 7.64
CA ASP A 3 1.37 9.23 6.56
C ASP A 3 0.03 9.82 7.02
N THR A 4 -0.03 11.14 7.16
CA THR A 4 -1.27 11.88 7.45
C THR A 4 -2.05 12.14 6.15
N PRO A 5 -3.38 12.44 6.24
CA PRO A 5 -4.15 12.77 5.04
C PRO A 5 -3.55 13.91 4.21
N GLU A 6 -2.99 14.94 4.86
CA GLU A 6 -2.33 16.07 4.19
C GLU A 6 -1.06 15.63 3.46
N VAL A 7 -0.20 14.82 4.10
CA VAL A 7 1.03 14.28 3.48
C VAL A 7 0.69 13.40 2.28
N LEU A 8 -0.30 12.52 2.41
CA LEU A 8 -0.73 11.65 1.32
C LEU A 8 -1.36 12.42 0.15
N LYS A 9 -2.11 13.49 0.43
CA LYS A 9 -2.65 14.38 -0.60
C LYS A 9 -1.53 15.04 -1.41
N ASN A 10 -0.50 15.54 -0.74
CA ASN A 10 0.67 16.12 -1.40
C ASN A 10 1.43 15.07 -2.21
N TYR A 11 1.62 13.87 -1.65
CA TYR A 11 2.26 12.75 -2.34
C TYR A 11 1.52 12.38 -3.63
N LYS A 12 0.18 12.25 -3.58
CA LYS A 12 -0.67 12.01 -4.77
C LYS A 12 -0.43 13.03 -5.88
N GLY A 13 -0.24 14.31 -5.52
CA GLY A 13 0.07 15.39 -6.47
C GLY A 13 1.41 15.23 -7.18
N LEU A 14 2.44 14.73 -6.49
CA LEU A 14 3.77 14.51 -7.08
C LEU A 14 3.78 13.44 -8.17
N PHE A 15 2.88 12.46 -8.10
CA PHE A 15 2.73 11.40 -9.10
C PHE A 15 1.68 11.73 -10.18
N ASN A 16 1.12 12.94 -10.16
CA ASN A 16 0.08 13.39 -11.09
C ASN A 16 -1.11 12.42 -11.20
N LEU A 17 -1.50 11.81 -10.07
CA LEU A 17 -2.59 10.84 -10.02
C LEU A 17 -3.94 11.54 -9.93
N ASP A 18 -4.90 11.06 -10.72
CA ASP A 18 -6.23 11.66 -10.83
C ASP A 18 -7.21 11.17 -9.74
N LYS A 19 -8.50 11.47 -9.92
CA LYS A 19 -9.58 11.09 -9.00
C LYS A 19 -9.81 9.57 -8.88
N ASN A 20 -9.21 8.74 -9.72
CA ASN A 20 -9.37 7.28 -9.66
C ASN A 20 -8.49 6.62 -8.60
N PHE A 21 -7.59 7.38 -7.95
CA PHE A 21 -6.69 6.90 -6.91
C PHE A 21 -7.00 7.53 -5.56
N ASP A 22 -7.52 6.75 -4.63
CA ASP A 22 -7.69 7.18 -3.24
C ASP A 22 -6.50 6.71 -2.39
N PHE A 23 -5.96 7.63 -1.60
CA PHE A 23 -4.90 7.34 -0.63
C PHE A 23 -5.52 7.34 0.77
N LEU A 24 -5.45 6.20 1.44
CA LEU A 24 -6.14 5.96 2.70
C LEU A 24 -5.13 5.81 3.85
N THR A 25 -5.49 6.36 5.01
CA THR A 25 -4.75 6.22 6.27
C THR A 25 -5.73 6.23 7.42
N ALA A 26 -5.35 5.66 8.57
CA ALA A 26 -6.19 5.56 9.76
C ALA A 26 -5.31 5.54 11.03
N ASP A 27 -5.88 5.24 12.20
CA ASP A 27 -5.10 4.86 13.37
C ASP A 27 -4.44 3.49 13.20
N SER A 28 -3.50 3.17 14.09
CA SER A 28 -2.69 1.94 14.01
C SER A 28 -3.52 0.67 14.13
N THR A 29 -4.63 0.69 14.87
CA THR A 29 -5.48 -0.49 15.05
C THR A 29 -6.21 -0.80 13.75
N THR A 30 -6.87 0.19 13.14
CA THR A 30 -7.53 0.02 11.85
C THR A 30 -6.56 -0.41 10.74
N ILE A 31 -5.36 0.17 10.70
CA ILE A 31 -4.33 -0.22 9.72
C ILE A 31 -3.89 -1.68 9.95
N ALA A 32 -3.64 -2.08 11.20
CA ALA A 32 -3.21 -3.43 11.52
C ALA A 32 -4.26 -4.50 11.18
N GLU A 33 -5.54 -4.22 11.48
CA GLU A 33 -6.67 -5.10 11.15
C GLU A 33 -6.80 -5.29 9.63
N LEU A 34 -6.72 -4.20 8.86
CA LEU A 34 -6.74 -4.27 7.40
C LEU A 34 -5.57 -5.11 6.90
N MET A 35 -4.35 -4.81 7.32
CA MET A 35 -3.15 -5.51 6.88
C MET A 35 -3.20 -7.01 7.19
N ASP A 36 -3.70 -7.41 8.37
CA ASP A 36 -3.83 -8.83 8.72
C ASP A 36 -4.89 -9.53 7.86
N SER A 37 -6.02 -8.86 7.60
CA SER A 37 -7.10 -9.41 6.76
C SER A 37 -6.65 -9.75 5.34
N VAL A 38 -5.65 -9.03 4.81
CA VAL A 38 -5.06 -9.25 3.48
C VAL A 38 -3.65 -9.85 3.51
N ARG A 39 -3.21 -10.34 4.68
CA ARG A 39 -1.90 -11.00 4.87
C ARG A 39 -0.72 -10.14 4.41
N VAL A 40 -0.80 -8.83 4.62
CA VAL A 40 0.33 -7.90 4.48
C VAL A 40 1.07 -7.88 5.81
N ARG A 41 2.37 -8.19 5.78
CA ARG A 41 3.24 -8.14 6.95
C ARG A 41 4.11 -6.90 6.88
N SER A 42 4.38 -6.26 8.02
CA SER A 42 5.34 -5.17 8.12
C SER A 42 6.28 -5.37 9.30
N GLN A 43 7.50 -4.86 9.17
CA GLN A 43 8.47 -4.83 10.25
C GLN A 43 9.27 -3.54 10.18
N VAL A 44 9.59 -2.98 11.34
CA VAL A 44 10.61 -1.94 11.43
C VAL A 44 11.95 -2.57 11.09
N SER A 45 12.68 -1.94 10.19
CA SER A 45 14.02 -2.32 9.78
C SER A 45 14.95 -1.14 10.00
N PHE A 46 16.23 -1.42 10.25
CA PHE A 46 17.31 -0.44 10.40
C PHE A 46 16.91 0.82 11.19
N THR A 47 17.07 0.77 12.50
CA THR A 47 16.89 1.92 13.39
C THR A 47 18.25 2.57 13.66
N GLN A 48 18.33 3.89 13.46
CA GLN A 48 19.48 4.72 13.82
C GLN A 48 19.01 5.93 14.62
N VAL A 49 19.70 6.20 15.73
CA VAL A 49 19.51 7.44 16.49
C VAL A 49 20.50 8.49 15.95
N ARG A 50 19.99 9.65 15.57
CA ARG A 50 20.80 10.79 15.10
C ARG A 50 21.43 11.52 16.28
N GLU A 51 22.41 12.39 15.99
CA GLU A 51 23.08 13.25 16.98
C GLU A 51 22.12 14.20 17.72
N ASP A 52 20.93 14.46 17.15
CA ASP A 52 19.86 15.27 17.77
C ASP A 52 18.81 14.42 18.52
N ASP A 53 19.18 13.19 18.91
CA ASP A 53 18.32 12.19 19.58
C ASP A 53 17.06 11.80 18.78
N LYS A 54 16.98 12.14 17.49
CA LYS A 54 15.87 11.71 16.64
C LYS A 54 16.13 10.33 16.07
N GLU A 55 15.17 9.44 16.31
CA GLU A 55 15.15 8.11 15.70
C GLU A 55 14.76 8.19 14.22
N VAL A 56 15.60 7.59 13.38
CA VAL A 56 15.28 7.27 11.99
C VAL A 56 15.17 5.77 11.87
N TYR A 57 14.05 5.32 11.31
CA TYR A 57 13.82 3.92 11.04
C TYR A 57 13.26 3.71 9.63
N PHE A 58 13.55 2.54 9.09
CA PHE A 58 12.94 2.04 7.86
C PHE A 58 11.81 1.09 8.19
N MET A 59 10.88 0.94 7.26
CA MET A 59 9.78 0.00 7.40
C MET A 59 9.77 -0.89 6.17
N ASN A 60 9.99 -2.17 6.40
CA ASN A 60 9.79 -3.19 5.38
C ASN A 60 8.33 -3.63 5.43
N HIS A 61 7.69 -3.82 4.29
CA HIS A 61 6.35 -4.36 4.22
C HIS A 61 6.22 -5.36 3.06
N SER A 62 5.20 -6.22 3.12
CA SER A 62 4.79 -7.01 1.96
C SER A 62 4.34 -6.06 0.86
N ASP A 63 5.04 -6.12 -0.26
CA ASP A 63 4.75 -5.30 -1.42
C ASP A 63 3.72 -6.02 -2.31
N LYS A 64 2.45 -5.63 -2.19
CA LYS A 64 1.32 -6.34 -2.80
C LYS A 64 0.36 -5.40 -3.52
N ILE A 65 -0.19 -5.87 -4.64
CA ILE A 65 -1.38 -5.32 -5.29
C ILE A 65 -2.47 -6.37 -5.21
N ILE A 66 -3.67 -5.98 -4.77
CA ILE A 66 -4.81 -6.89 -4.59
C ILE A 66 -5.96 -6.38 -5.45
N VAL A 67 -6.59 -7.30 -6.18
CA VAL A 67 -7.81 -7.01 -6.94
C VAL A 67 -8.99 -7.66 -6.23
N LEU A 68 -10.03 -6.87 -5.97
CA LEU A 68 -11.27 -7.29 -5.31
C LEU A 68 -12.43 -7.29 -6.30
N ASP A 69 -13.38 -8.20 -6.14
CA ASP A 69 -14.67 -8.12 -6.83
C ASP A 69 -15.66 -7.17 -6.12
N LYS A 70 -16.86 -6.98 -6.71
CA LYS A 70 -17.91 -6.11 -6.15
C LYS A 70 -18.44 -6.56 -4.77
N LYS A 71 -18.12 -7.78 -4.34
CA LYS A 71 -18.49 -8.35 -3.03
C LYS A 71 -17.33 -8.27 -2.04
N GLY A 72 -16.21 -7.64 -2.41
CA GLY A 72 -15.02 -7.51 -1.56
C GLY A 72 -14.18 -8.79 -1.48
N ARG A 73 -14.39 -9.75 -2.39
CA ARG A 73 -13.60 -11.00 -2.42
C ARG A 73 -12.33 -10.78 -3.22
N ILE A 74 -11.21 -11.28 -2.72
CA ILE A 74 -9.93 -11.27 -3.45
C ILE A 74 -10.06 -12.16 -4.68
N ILE A 75 -9.79 -11.60 -5.85
CA ILE A 75 -9.76 -12.34 -7.12
C ILE A 75 -8.33 -12.52 -7.65
N PHE A 76 -7.43 -11.56 -7.40
CA PHE A 76 -6.02 -11.65 -7.75
C PHE A 76 -5.12 -11.01 -6.67
N GLU A 77 -3.90 -11.54 -6.53
CA GLU A 77 -2.83 -10.99 -5.71
C GLU A 77 -1.54 -10.96 -6.55
N TYR A 78 -0.84 -9.81 -6.55
CA TYR A 78 0.40 -9.58 -7.28
C TYR A 78 1.48 -9.02 -6.36
N GLY A 79 2.75 -9.23 -6.71
CA GLY A 79 3.87 -8.53 -6.07
C GLY A 79 3.99 -7.12 -6.65
N GLY A 80 3.95 -6.09 -5.81
CA GLY A 80 3.76 -4.71 -6.29
C GLY A 80 4.83 -4.21 -7.25
N SER A 81 6.10 -4.29 -6.87
CA SER A 81 7.24 -3.83 -7.67
C SER A 81 7.77 -4.85 -8.69
N MET A 82 7.34 -6.12 -8.58
CA MET A 82 7.90 -7.22 -9.37
C MET A 82 7.00 -7.68 -10.51
N THR A 83 5.72 -7.34 -10.50
CA THR A 83 4.75 -7.82 -11.50
C THR A 83 4.69 -6.89 -12.72
N PRO A 84 4.96 -7.38 -13.94
CA PRO A 84 4.74 -6.62 -15.17
C PRO A 84 3.27 -6.21 -15.35
N VAL A 85 3.05 -4.96 -15.75
CA VAL A 85 1.69 -4.41 -15.96
C VAL A 85 0.89 -5.22 -16.98
N SER A 86 1.52 -5.76 -18.01
CA SER A 86 0.85 -6.57 -19.05
C SER A 86 0.11 -7.77 -18.46
N TYR A 87 0.70 -8.46 -17.47
CA TYR A 87 0.07 -9.62 -16.83
C TYR A 87 -1.17 -9.22 -16.04
N ILE A 88 -1.12 -8.09 -15.32
CA ILE A 88 -2.28 -7.57 -14.59
C ILE A 88 -3.40 -7.23 -15.58
N VAL A 89 -3.08 -6.62 -16.72
CA VAL A 89 -4.08 -6.28 -17.76
C VAL A 89 -4.71 -7.53 -18.36
N GLU A 90 -3.92 -8.54 -18.71
CA GLU A 90 -4.39 -9.81 -19.26
C GLU A 90 -5.33 -10.53 -18.28
N ASP A 91 -4.94 -10.65 -17.02
CA ASP A 91 -5.77 -11.25 -15.97
C ASP A 91 -7.10 -10.51 -15.78
N LEU A 92 -7.06 -9.16 -15.74
CA LEU A 92 -8.26 -8.35 -15.61
C LEU A 92 -9.23 -8.53 -16.78
N GLN A 93 -8.75 -8.82 -17.99
CA GLN A 93 -9.62 -9.11 -19.14
C GLN A 93 -10.38 -10.44 -18.98
N THR A 94 -9.83 -11.40 -18.23
CA THR A 94 -10.51 -12.70 -17.99
C THR A 94 -11.74 -12.58 -17.09
N VAL A 95 -11.76 -11.59 -16.19
CA VAL A 95 -12.81 -11.39 -15.17
C VAL A 95 -13.78 -10.24 -15.47
N ARG A 96 -13.47 -9.37 -16.44
CA ARG A 96 -14.29 -8.19 -16.82
C ARG A 96 -15.45 -8.49 -17.79
N ARG A 97 -16.05 -9.68 -17.71
CA ARG A 97 -17.24 -10.02 -18.52
C ARG A 97 -18.52 -9.41 -17.98
#